data_AF-A0A1L7AMQ3-F1
#
_entry.id   AF-A0A1L7AMQ3-F1
#
_cell.length_a   1.000
_cell.length_b   1.000
_cell.length_c   1.000
_cell.angle_alpha   90.00
_cell.angle_beta   90.00
_cell.angle_gamma   90.00
#
_symmetry.space_group_name_H-M   'P 1'
#
loop_
_entity.id
_entity.type
_entity.pdbx_description
1 polymer ?
#
loop_
_entity_poly.entity_id
_entity_poly.type
_entity_poly.pdbx_seq_one_letter_code
_entity_poly.pdbx_strand_id
1 'polypeptide(L)'
;MMGAALFAAYQRAVRRGDPFDLEEIDALVEKADGRCQITGIPFSDAVVGECRTRPWVPTVDRIDATKGYVKGNMRLVCWAANLALADWGDEVFWTLVEAAYRKRHGDG
;
A
#
# COMPACT_ATOMS: atom_id res chain seq x y z
N MET A 1 -7.41 12.48 -5.22
CA MET A 1 -6.28 11.64 -4.76
C MET A 1 -6.46 10.15 -5.02
N MET A 2 -7.65 9.57 -4.86
CA MET A 2 -7.84 8.12 -5.07
C MET A 2 -7.74 7.68 -6.55
N GLY A 3 -8.25 8.47 -7.49
CA GLY A 3 -8.15 8.15 -8.93
C GLY A 3 -6.72 8.04 -9.47
N ALA A 4 -5.75 8.73 -8.86
CA ALA A 4 -4.34 8.61 -9.24
C ALA A 4 -3.72 7.26 -8.81
N ALA A 5 -4.14 6.75 -7.64
CA ALA A 5 -3.71 5.44 -7.14
C ALA A 5 -4.19 4.32 -8.07
N LEU A 6 -5.48 4.38 -8.47
CA LEU A 6 -6.10 3.46 -9.42
C LEU A 6 -5.38 3.51 -10.77
N PHE A 7 -5.17 4.70 -11.33
CA PHE A 7 -4.49 4.86 -12.63
C PHE A 7 -3.06 4.30 -12.61
N ALA A 8 -2.31 4.53 -11.54
CA ALA A 8 -0.96 3.99 -11.40
C ALA A 8 -0.96 2.45 -11.30
N ALA A 9 -1.94 1.86 -10.61
CA ALA A 9 -2.12 0.42 -10.54
C ALA A 9 -2.48 -0.18 -11.91
N TYR A 10 -3.41 0.46 -12.63
CA TYR A 10 -3.79 0.08 -14.00
C TYR A 10 -2.59 0.08 -14.95
N GLN A 11 -1.79 1.14 -14.95
CA GLN A 11 -0.58 1.21 -15.76
C GLN A 11 0.46 0.13 -15.42
N ARG A 12 0.52 -0.32 -14.16
CA ARG A 12 1.39 -1.44 -13.77
C ARG A 12 0.84 -2.78 -14.28
N ALA A 13 -0.46 -2.99 -14.17
CA ALA A 13 -1.11 -4.21 -14.67
C ALA A 13 -0.93 -4.35 -16.19
N VAL A 14 -1.22 -3.29 -16.96
CA VAL A 14 -1.05 -3.27 -18.42
C VAL A 14 0.39 -3.59 -18.83
N ARG A 15 1.39 -3.00 -18.15
CA ARG A 15 2.80 -3.25 -18.44
C ARG A 15 3.23 -4.70 -18.19
N ARG A 16 2.55 -5.42 -17.29
CA ARG A 16 2.86 -6.81 -16.92
C ARG A 16 1.96 -7.84 -17.62
N GLY A 17 0.90 -7.38 -18.29
CA GLY A 17 -0.13 -8.27 -18.82
C GLY A 17 -0.99 -8.91 -17.74
N ASP A 18 -1.06 -8.31 -16.55
CA ASP A 18 -1.87 -8.82 -15.45
C ASP A 18 -3.36 -8.46 -15.69
N PRO A 19 -4.30 -9.34 -15.30
CA PRO A 19 -5.71 -8.96 -15.17
C PRO A 19 -5.86 -7.76 -14.23
N PHE A 20 -6.80 -6.88 -14.54
CA PHE A 20 -7.11 -5.72 -13.74
C PHE A 20 -8.62 -5.51 -13.67
N ASP A 21 -9.18 -5.70 -12.47
CA ASP A 21 -10.60 -5.54 -12.21
C ASP A 21 -10.86 -4.18 -11.55
N LEU A 22 -11.67 -3.34 -12.21
CA LEU A 22 -12.01 -2.01 -11.71
C LEU A 22 -13.00 -2.06 -10.54
N GLU A 23 -13.96 -2.98 -10.56
CA GLU A 23 -15.01 -3.09 -9.53
C GLU A 23 -14.40 -3.50 -8.19
N GLU A 24 -13.42 -4.41 -8.21
CA GLU A 24 -12.70 -4.83 -7.02
C GLU A 24 -11.91 -3.67 -6.40
N ILE A 25 -11.39 -2.72 -7.20
CA ILE A 25 -10.64 -1.58 -6.67
C ILE A 25 -11.56 -0.54 -6.04
N ASP A 26 -12.74 -0.28 -6.61
CA ASP A 26 -13.71 0.62 -5.98
C ASP A 26 -14.16 0.07 -4.61
N ALA A 27 -14.45 -1.24 -4.54
CA ALA A 27 -14.73 -1.90 -3.26
C ALA A 27 -13.55 -1.81 -2.28
N LEU A 28 -12.32 -1.89 -2.78
CA LEU A 28 -11.09 -1.73 -1.99
C LEU A 28 -10.99 -0.32 -1.37
N VAL A 29 -11.30 0.70 -2.18
CA VAL A 29 -11.29 2.11 -1.80
C VAL A 29 -12.32 2.39 -0.72
N GLU A 30 -13.54 1.89 -0.90
CA GLU A 30 -14.62 2.01 0.10
C GLU A 30 -14.22 1.33 1.41
N LYS A 31 -13.73 0.09 1.34
CA LYS A 31 -13.27 -0.66 2.52
C LYS A 31 -12.13 0.01 3.25
N ALA A 32 -11.27 0.75 2.55
CA ALA A 32 -10.14 1.43 3.17
C ALA A 32 -10.56 2.66 4.00
N ASP A 33 -11.74 3.23 3.76
CA ASP A 33 -12.29 4.38 4.52
C ASP A 33 -11.25 5.50 4.75
N GLY A 34 -10.55 5.87 3.67
CA GLY A 34 -9.54 6.92 3.72
C GLY A 34 -8.28 6.57 4.52
N ARG A 35 -8.04 5.31 4.87
CA ARG A 35 -6.91 4.85 5.69
C ARG A 35 -6.15 3.70 5.04
N CYS A 36 -4.85 3.68 5.30
CA CYS A 36 -3.98 2.59 4.90
C CYS A 36 -4.41 1.28 5.58
N GLN A 37 -4.73 0.24 4.79
CA GLN A 37 -5.29 -1.00 5.32
C GLN A 37 -4.32 -1.83 6.17
N ILE A 38 -3.00 -1.58 6.07
CA ILE A 38 -2.00 -2.28 6.89
C ILE A 38 -1.60 -1.48 8.15
N THR A 39 -1.58 -0.15 8.10
CA THR A 39 -1.10 0.69 9.23
C THR A 39 -2.19 1.49 9.95
N GLY A 40 -3.37 1.66 9.35
CA GLY A 40 -4.44 2.54 9.84
C GLY A 40 -4.17 4.05 9.65
N ILE A 41 -3.01 4.43 9.09
CA ILE A 41 -2.63 5.83 8.84
C ILE A 41 -3.60 6.46 7.84
N PRO A 42 -4.18 7.65 8.12
CA PRO A 42 -4.99 8.39 7.15
C PRO A 42 -4.22 8.71 5.88
N PHE A 43 -4.86 8.56 4.74
CA PHE A 43 -4.29 9.01 3.48
C PHE A 43 -4.19 10.53 3.44
N SER A 44 -3.12 11.03 2.85
CA SER A 44 -2.87 12.46 2.70
C SER A 44 -1.92 12.74 1.55
N ASP A 45 -2.11 13.86 0.85
CA ASP A 45 -1.13 14.42 -0.07
C ASP A 45 -0.14 15.33 0.65
N ALA A 46 -0.12 15.42 1.98
CA ALA A 46 0.85 16.27 2.66
C ALA A 46 2.29 15.97 2.20
N VAL A 47 3.03 17.03 1.88
CA VAL A 47 4.47 16.96 1.65
C VAL A 47 5.14 16.80 3.01
N VAL A 48 6.06 15.84 3.12
CA VAL A 48 6.82 15.58 4.34
C VAL A 48 8.29 15.93 4.07
N GLY A 49 8.82 16.93 4.77
CA GLY A 49 10.17 17.43 4.56
C GLY A 49 10.42 17.86 3.11
N GLU A 50 11.63 17.62 2.62
CA GLU A 50 12.04 17.91 1.24
C GLU A 50 11.85 16.69 0.30
N CYS A 51 11.04 15.71 0.70
CA CYS A 51 10.86 14.50 -0.08
C CYS A 51 10.09 14.77 -1.40
N ARG A 52 10.61 14.23 -2.51
CA ARG A 52 9.96 14.31 -3.83
C ARG A 52 8.65 13.50 -3.89
N THR A 53 8.52 12.48 -3.04
CA THR A 53 7.34 11.62 -2.95
C THR A 53 6.54 11.96 -1.69
N ARG A 54 5.21 11.87 -1.80
CA ARG A 54 4.29 12.08 -0.67
C ARG A 54 4.07 10.71 -0.01
N PRO A 55 4.49 10.49 1.25
CA PRO A 55 4.51 9.14 1.84
C PRO A 55 3.11 8.60 2.14
N TRP A 56 2.14 9.49 2.35
CA TRP A 56 0.79 9.14 2.81
C TRP A 56 -0.25 9.03 1.69
N VAL A 57 0.14 9.20 0.43
CA VAL A 57 -0.81 9.05 -0.69
C VAL A 57 -1.22 7.58 -0.83
N PRO A 58 -2.47 7.31 -1.22
CA PRO A 58 -2.94 5.94 -1.43
C PRO A 58 -2.26 5.30 -2.64
N THR A 59 -2.04 3.99 -2.58
CA THR A 59 -1.59 3.15 -3.69
C THR A 59 -2.14 1.73 -3.52
N VAL A 60 -2.40 1.04 -4.62
CA VAL A 60 -2.76 -0.38 -4.62
C VAL A 60 -1.48 -1.22 -4.52
N ASP A 61 -1.42 -2.01 -3.46
CA ASP A 61 -0.42 -3.04 -3.18
C ASP A 61 -0.96 -4.43 -3.52
N ARG A 62 -0.06 -5.34 -3.90
CA ARG A 62 -0.38 -6.75 -4.15
C ARG A 62 0.10 -7.56 -2.95
N ILE A 63 -0.81 -8.23 -2.27
CA ILE A 63 -0.51 -9.00 -1.04
C ILE A 63 0.56 -10.07 -1.33
N ASP A 64 0.38 -10.78 -2.44
CA ASP A 64 1.36 -11.68 -3.02
C ASP A 64 1.88 -11.08 -4.32
N ALA A 65 3.15 -10.66 -4.30
CA ALA A 65 3.82 -10.02 -5.43
C ALA A 65 3.99 -10.94 -6.65
N THR A 66 3.88 -12.27 -6.46
CA THR A 66 3.93 -13.28 -7.54
C THR A 66 2.62 -13.39 -8.31
N LYS A 67 1.53 -12.82 -7.78
CA LYS A 67 0.20 -12.78 -8.40
C LYS A 67 -0.10 -11.39 -8.99
N GLY A 68 -1.08 -11.33 -9.89
CA GLY A 68 -1.56 -10.09 -10.50
C GLY A 68 -2.49 -9.26 -9.61
N TYR A 69 -3.12 -8.24 -10.19
CA TYR A 69 -4.15 -7.40 -9.56
C TYR A 69 -5.52 -8.10 -9.59
N VAL A 70 -5.64 -9.18 -8.80
CA VAL A 70 -6.83 -10.03 -8.77
C VAL A 70 -7.55 -9.94 -7.43
N LYS A 71 -8.84 -10.30 -7.44
CA LYS A 71 -9.68 -10.38 -6.24
C LYS A 71 -8.99 -11.17 -5.12
N GLY A 72 -8.98 -10.59 -3.92
CA GLY A 72 -8.32 -11.18 -2.75
C GLY A 72 -6.79 -11.08 -2.72
N ASN A 73 -6.14 -10.51 -3.75
CA ASN A 73 -4.70 -10.26 -3.78
C ASN A 73 -4.33 -8.76 -3.74
N MET A 74 -5.28 -7.89 -3.45
CA MET A 74 -5.07 -6.44 -3.44
C MET A 74 -5.40 -5.83 -2.09
N ARG A 75 -4.71 -4.75 -1.75
CA ARG A 75 -5.05 -3.86 -0.64
C ARG A 75 -4.60 -2.43 -0.91
N LEU A 76 -5.30 -1.47 -0.32
CA LEU A 76 -4.99 -0.06 -0.42
C LEU A 76 -4.09 0.35 0.75
N VAL A 77 -2.87 0.77 0.44
CA VAL A 77 -1.86 1.17 1.43
C VAL A 77 -1.32 2.55 1.11
N CYS A 78 -0.62 3.17 2.06
CA CYS A 78 0.10 4.42 1.77
C CYS A 78 1.41 4.11 1.02
N TRP A 79 1.90 5.08 0.23
CA TRP A 79 3.12 4.92 -0.56
C TRP A 79 4.33 4.46 0.29
N ALA A 80 4.49 5.00 1.49
CA ALA A 80 5.55 4.58 2.40
C ALA A 80 5.45 3.10 2.82
N ALA A 81 4.23 2.62 3.11
CA ALA A 81 4.02 1.20 3.43
C ALA A 81 4.29 0.31 2.21
N ASN A 82 3.83 0.70 1.02
CA ASN A 82 4.09 -0.04 -0.22
C ASN A 82 5.59 -0.19 -0.52
N LEU A 83 6.39 0.83 -0.21
CA LEU A 83 7.86 0.77 -0.35
C LEU A 83 8.50 -0.18 0.66
N ALA A 84 7.98 -0.24 1.90
CA ALA A 84 8.49 -1.15 2.92
C ALA A 84 8.11 -2.61 2.64
N LEU A 85 6.94 -2.83 2.03
CA LEU A 85 6.49 -4.15 1.58
C LEU A 85 7.29 -4.63 0.37
N ALA A 86 7.37 -3.81 -0.68
CA ALA A 86 8.08 -4.08 -1.93
C ALA A 86 8.02 -5.57 -2.36
N ASP A 87 9.17 -6.20 -2.56
CA ASP A 87 9.29 -7.62 -2.94
C ASP A 87 9.30 -8.58 -1.74
N TRP A 88 9.30 -8.05 -0.52
CA TRP A 88 9.45 -8.84 0.70
C TRP A 88 8.13 -9.24 1.37
N GLY A 89 7.08 -8.44 1.17
CA GLY A 89 5.74 -8.71 1.68
C GLY A 89 5.59 -8.57 3.20
N ASP A 90 4.48 -9.11 3.71
CA ASP A 90 4.00 -8.89 5.09
C ASP A 90 4.96 -9.39 6.16
N GLU A 91 5.58 -10.55 5.96
CA GLU A 91 6.44 -11.19 6.97
C GLU A 91 7.62 -10.27 7.36
N VAL A 92 8.31 -9.74 6.35
CA VAL A 92 9.44 -8.84 6.55
C VAL A 92 8.98 -7.49 7.08
N PHE A 93 7.86 -6.96 6.56
CA PHE A 93 7.30 -5.70 7.03
C PHE A 93 6.98 -5.74 8.52
N TRP A 94 6.25 -6.76 8.98
CA TRP A 94 5.85 -6.86 10.39
C TRP A 94 7.03 -7.17 11.31
N THR A 95 7.96 -8.02 10.88
CA THR A 95 9.21 -8.27 11.61
C THR A 95 9.97 -6.96 11.86
N LEU A 96 10.11 -6.12 10.82
CA LEU A 96 10.77 -4.82 10.92
C LEU A 96 10.02 -3.86 11.86
N VAL A 97 8.70 -3.75 11.71
CA VAL A 97 7.86 -2.85 12.51
C VAL A 97 7.93 -3.24 13.99
N GLU A 98 7.78 -4.52 14.31
CA GLU A 98 7.84 -5.02 15.69
C GLU A 98 9.22 -4.78 16.31
N ALA A 99 10.30 -5.14 15.61
CA ALA A 99 11.66 -4.95 16.12
C ALA A 99 11.95 -3.46 16.39
N ALA A 100 11.56 -2.58 15.47
CA ALA A 100 11.72 -1.14 15.65
C ALA A 100 10.87 -0.59 16.81
N TYR A 101 9.63 -1.06 16.93
CA TYR A 101 8.73 -0.66 18.02
C TYR A 101 9.29 -1.05 19.39
N ARG A 102 9.69 -2.32 19.58
CA ARG A 102 10.31 -2.82 20.81
C ARG A 102 11.58 -2.06 21.14
N LYS A 103 12.46 -1.84 20.16
CA LYS A 103 13.71 -1.09 20.36
C LYS A 103 13.46 0.35 20.83
N ARG A 104 12.38 1.00 20.37
CA ARG A 104 12.04 2.38 20.73
C ARG A 104 11.36 2.51 22.09
N HIS A 105 10.53 1.55 22.48
CA HIS A 105 9.69 1.67 23.68
C HIS A 105 10.18 0.80 24.85
N GLY A 106 11.20 -0.03 24.63
CA GLY A 106 11.67 -1.02 25.59
C GLY A 106 10.67 -2.17 25.72
N ASP A 107 11.18 -3.39 25.92
CA ASP A 107 10.38 -4.39 26.60
C ASP A 107 10.28 -3.90 28.06
N GLY A 108 9.07 -3.68 28.57
CA GLY A 108 8.85 -3.28 29.96
C GLY A 108 9.50 -4.24 30.95
#